data_AF-A0AAF0B1L0-F1
#
_entry.id   AF-A0AAF0B1L0-F1
#
_cell.length_a   1.000
_cell.length_b   1.000
_cell.length_c   1.000
_cell.angle_alpha   90.00
_cell.angle_beta   90.00
_cell.angle_gamma   90.00
#
_symmetry.space_group_name_H-M   'P 1'
#
loop_
_entity.id
_entity.type
_entity.pdbx_description
1 polymer ?
#
loop_
_entity_poly.entity_id
_entity_poly.type
_entity_poly.pdbx_seq_one_letter_code
_entity_poly.pdbx_strand_id
1 'polypeptide(L)'
;MLWGNPCKYFPTTPLLEFQSPQLFEKFNLDTLFFIFYYQPGTYQQHLASKELKKKSWKYHKKYTTWFFPYGNNIRISNDKSEKGTYFSFDYETSNN
;
A
#
# COMPACT_ATOMS: atom_id res chain seq x y z
N MET A 1 27.17 -21.57 9.73
CA MET A 1 26.66 -20.67 10.79
C MET A 1 25.14 -20.77 10.79
N LEU A 2 24.57 -21.55 11.71
CA LEU A 2 23.12 -21.65 11.89
C LEU A 2 22.73 -20.59 12.92
N TRP A 3 22.26 -19.44 12.47
CA TRP A 3 21.65 -18.46 13.36
C TRP A 3 20.46 -19.16 14.03
N GLY A 4 20.58 -19.33 15.35
CA GLY A 4 19.73 -20.19 16.14
C GLY A 4 18.25 -19.90 15.94
N ASN A 5 17.49 -20.99 15.96
CA ASN A 5 16.03 -21.01 15.95
C ASN A 5 15.47 -19.88 16.84
N PRO A 6 14.68 -18.93 16.31
CA PRO A 6 13.97 -17.99 17.17
C PRO A 6 13.13 -18.82 18.15
N CYS A 7 12.98 -18.35 19.38
CA CYS A 7 12.29 -19.03 20.49
C CYS A 7 11.17 -19.97 19.99
N LYS A 8 11.12 -21.24 20.44
CA LYS A 8 10.21 -22.30 19.92
C LYS A 8 8.72 -21.91 19.85
N TYR A 9 8.34 -20.85 20.53
CA TYR A 9 6.98 -20.33 20.59
C TYR A 9 6.66 -19.28 19.52
N PHE A 10 7.65 -18.81 18.74
CA PHE A 10 7.40 -17.90 17.63
C PHE A 10 6.99 -18.66 16.37
N PRO A 11 6.01 -18.15 15.60
CA PRO A 11 5.64 -18.75 14.33
C PRO A 11 6.82 -18.75 13.35
N THR A 12 7.14 -19.91 12.78
CA THR A 12 8.17 -20.05 11.73
C THR A 12 7.60 -19.91 10.32
N THR A 13 6.27 -19.94 10.19
CA THR A 13 5.54 -19.81 8.92
C THR A 13 4.50 -18.71 9.03
N PRO A 14 4.33 -17.86 7.99
CA PRO A 14 3.29 -16.84 7.99
C PRO A 14 1.89 -17.48 8.00
N LEU A 15 0.95 -16.82 8.68
CA LEU A 15 -0.45 -17.28 8.74
C LEU A 15 -1.10 -17.25 7.36
N LEU A 16 -1.90 -18.28 7.04
CA LEU A 16 -2.58 -18.38 5.75
C LEU A 16 -3.57 -17.23 5.51
N GLU A 17 -4.12 -16.65 6.59
CA GLU A 17 -5.02 -15.48 6.53
C GLU A 17 -4.37 -14.27 5.85
N PHE A 18 -3.04 -14.15 5.82
CA PHE A 18 -2.35 -13.10 5.08
C PHE A 18 -2.48 -13.22 3.54
N GLN A 19 -3.16 -14.26 3.05
CA GLN A 19 -3.56 -14.41 1.65
C GLN A 19 -5.04 -14.04 1.42
N SER A 20 -5.81 -13.74 2.47
CA SER A 20 -7.24 -13.40 2.38
C SER A 20 -7.44 -11.91 2.07
N PRO A 21 -8.16 -11.55 0.99
CA PRO A 21 -8.52 -10.16 0.71
C PRO A 21 -9.31 -9.48 1.83
N GLN A 22 -10.16 -10.23 2.55
CA GLN A 22 -10.99 -9.73 3.63
C GLN A 22 -10.17 -9.22 4.82
N LEU A 23 -8.95 -9.74 5.01
CA LEU A 23 -8.06 -9.22 6.05
C LEU A 23 -7.54 -7.82 5.69
N PHE A 24 -7.23 -7.58 4.41
CA PHE A 24 -6.68 -6.30 3.96
C PHE A 24 -7.69 -5.15 4.07
N GLU A 25 -8.99 -5.44 4.00
CA GLU A 25 -10.05 -4.45 4.23
C GLU A 25 -9.97 -3.83 5.64
N LYS A 26 -9.46 -4.59 6.61
CA LYS A 26 -9.32 -4.19 8.02
C LYS A 26 -8.03 -3.42 8.31
N PHE A 27 -7.05 -3.42 7.41
CA PHE A 27 -5.79 -2.71 7.62
C PHE A 27 -5.95 -1.19 7.49
N ASN A 28 -5.19 -0.47 8.31
CA ASN A 28 -5.03 0.97 8.19
C ASN A 28 -4.19 1.32 6.95
N LEU A 29 -4.21 2.60 6.56
CA LEU A 29 -3.47 3.08 5.39
C LEU A 29 -1.96 2.83 5.52
N ASP A 30 -1.38 3.09 6.70
CA ASP A 30 0.06 2.90 6.93
C ASP A 30 0.51 1.46 6.66
N THR A 31 -0.26 0.47 7.13
CA THR A 31 0.03 -0.95 6.87
C THR A 31 -0.11 -1.28 5.39
N LEU A 32 -1.14 -0.75 4.72
CA LEU A 32 -1.33 -0.99 3.28
C LEU A 32 -0.19 -0.38 2.45
N PHE A 33 0.25 0.83 2.77
CA PHE A 33 1.41 1.44 2.11
C PHE A 33 2.69 0.68 2.43
N PHE A 34 2.89 0.26 3.68
CA PHE A 34 4.04 -0.54 4.07
C PHE A 34 4.12 -1.83 3.25
N ILE A 35 3.04 -2.60 3.18
CA ILE A 35 2.99 -3.82 2.36
C ILE A 35 3.28 -3.50 0.88
N PHE A 36 2.69 -2.42 0.35
CA PHE A 36 2.86 -2.06 -1.05
C PHE A 36 4.31 -1.73 -1.43
N TYR A 37 5.02 -0.96 -0.60
CA TYR A 37 6.39 -0.53 -0.87
C TYR A 37 7.45 -1.55 -0.46
N TYR A 38 7.23 -2.30 0.63
CA TYR A 38 8.24 -3.19 1.20
C TYR A 38 8.07 -4.67 0.83
N GLN A 39 7.01 -5.05 0.11
CA GLN A 39 6.83 -6.41 -0.40
C GLN A 39 6.59 -6.45 -1.93
N PRO A 40 7.47 -5.86 -2.75
CA PRO A 40 7.26 -5.78 -4.19
C PRO A 40 7.19 -7.15 -4.87
N GLY A 41 6.31 -7.28 -5.87
CA GLY A 41 6.16 -8.51 -6.66
C GLY A 41 5.38 -9.64 -5.97
N THR A 42 4.82 -9.39 -4.79
CA THR A 42 4.06 -10.38 -4.02
C THR A 42 2.56 -10.26 -4.24
N TYR A 43 1.82 -11.33 -3.92
CA TYR A 43 0.35 -11.28 -3.90
C TYR A 43 -0.18 -10.28 -2.86
N GLN A 44 0.54 -10.11 -1.74
CA GLN A 44 0.22 -9.14 -0.69
C GLN A 44 0.29 -7.70 -1.21
N GLN A 45 1.28 -7.36 -2.04
CA GLN A 45 1.33 -6.05 -2.71
C GLN A 45 0.10 -5.86 -3.61
N HIS A 46 -0.32 -6.89 -4.36
CA HIS A 46 -1.53 -6.84 -5.16
C HIS A 46 -2.77 -6.54 -4.30
N LEU A 47 -2.96 -7.28 -3.20
CA LEU A 47 -4.07 -7.08 -2.27
C LEU A 47 -4.05 -5.67 -1.64
N ALA A 48 -2.90 -5.20 -1.18
CA ALA A 48 -2.74 -3.85 -0.66
C ALA A 48 -3.13 -2.79 -1.70
N SER A 49 -2.66 -2.94 -2.95
CA SER A 49 -3.01 -2.03 -4.04
C SER A 49 -4.50 -2.01 -4.36
N LYS A 50 -5.18 -3.16 -4.23
CA LYS A 50 -6.62 -3.28 -4.46
C LYS A 50 -7.41 -2.55 -3.38
N GLU A 51 -7.03 -2.69 -2.12
CA GLU A 51 -7.68 -2.01 -1.00
C GLU A 51 -7.40 -0.50 -1.00
N LEU A 52 -6.19 -0.05 -1.34
CA LEU A 52 -5.88 1.36 -1.52
C LEU A 52 -6.77 2.01 -2.60
N LYS A 53 -6.96 1.34 -3.74
CA LYS A 53 -7.88 1.80 -4.80
C LYS A 53 -9.33 1.87 -4.32
N LYS A 54 -9.81 0.87 -3.57
CA LYS A 54 -11.15 0.89 -2.95
C LYS A 54 -11.31 2.08 -2.00
N LYS A 55 -10.24 2.48 -1.30
CA LYS A 55 -10.18 3.66 -0.44
C LYS A 55 -9.88 4.96 -1.21
N SER A 56 -10.13 4.98 -2.52
CA SER A 56 -9.98 6.15 -3.42
C SER A 56 -8.55 6.67 -3.60
N TRP A 57 -7.53 5.90 -3.24
CA TRP A 57 -6.15 6.23 -3.54
C TRP A 57 -5.79 5.88 -4.99
N LYS A 58 -5.01 6.73 -5.63
CA LYS A 58 -4.54 6.57 -7.01
C LYS A 58 -3.03 6.47 -7.06
N TYR A 59 -2.51 5.40 -7.66
CA TYR A 59 -1.07 5.22 -7.81
C TYR A 59 -0.55 5.85 -9.10
N HIS A 60 0.50 6.66 -9.00
CA HIS A 60 1.17 7.28 -10.14
C HIS A 60 2.52 6.61 -10.42
N LYS A 61 2.62 5.84 -11.50
CA LYS A 61 3.81 5.02 -11.82
C LYS A 61 5.11 5.82 -11.90
N LYS A 62 5.10 7.01 -12.53
CA LYS A 62 6.30 7.84 -12.70
C LYS A 62 6.84 8.39 -11.38
N TYR A 63 5.94 8.70 -10.44
CA TYR A 63 6.32 9.28 -9.14
C TYR A 63 6.40 8.21 -8.05
N THR A 64 6.12 6.95 -8.41
CA THR A 64 6.04 5.82 -7.49
C THR A 64 5.29 6.16 -6.20
N THR A 65 4.20 6.93 -6.33
CA THR A 65 3.50 7.55 -5.19
C THR A 65 1.99 7.38 -5.30
N TRP A 66 1.34 7.19 -4.15
CA TRP A 66 -0.12 7.16 -4.02
C TRP A 66 -0.66 8.55 -3.67
N PHE A 67 -1.75 8.94 -4.34
CA PHE A 67 -2.42 10.22 -4.19
C PHE A 67 -3.88 10.05 -3.78
N PHE A 68 -4.36 10.92 -2.89
CA PHE A 68 -5.76 11.03 -2.49
C PHE A 68 -6.32 12.41 -2.89
N PRO A 69 -7.49 12.50 -3.55
CA PRO A 69 -8.11 13.77 -3.93
C PRO A 69 -8.39 14.67 -2.72
N TYR A 70 -7.94 15.92 -2.73
CA TYR A 70 -8.33 16.90 -1.72
C TYR A 70 -9.64 17.58 -2.11
N GLY A 71 -10.76 17.04 -1.65
CA GLY A 71 -12.10 17.56 -1.91
C GLY A 71 -12.54 17.43 -3.37
N ASN A 72 -13.50 18.25 -3.77
CA ASN A 72 -14.19 18.12 -5.07
C ASN A 72 -13.59 18.99 -6.18
N ASN A 73 -12.35 19.49 -6.01
CA ASN A 73 -11.72 20.44 -6.94
C ASN A 73 -10.92 19.75 -8.08
N ILE A 74 -11.06 18.43 -8.24
CA ILE A 74 -10.42 17.66 -9.31
C ILE A 74 -11.08 18.06 -10.63
N ARG A 75 -10.34 18.76 -11.49
CA ARG A 75 -10.76 19.11 -12.85
C ARG A 75 -10.10 18.15 -13.83
N ILE A 76 -10.92 17.47 -14.63
CA ILE A 76 -10.43 16.73 -15.78
C ILE A 76 -10.06 17.77 -16.83
N SER A 77 -8.75 17.95 -17.07
CA SER A 77 -8.26 19.00 -17.97
C SER A 77 -8.30 18.56 -19.43
N ASN A 78 -8.31 17.24 -19.69
CA ASN A 78 -8.47 16.58 -20.99
C ASN A 78 -8.70 15.08 -20.71
N ASP A 79 -9.11 14.31 -21.73
CA ASP A 79 -9.44 12.87 -21.66
C ASP A 79 -8.31 11.96 -21.10
N LYS A 80 -7.11 12.53 -20.86
CA LYS A 80 -5.91 11.83 -20.37
C LYS A 80 -5.26 12.46 -19.14
N SER A 81 -5.78 13.57 -18.60
CA SER A 81 -5.11 14.29 -17.50
C SER A 81 -6.08 14.93 -16.52
N GLU A 82 -5.91 14.62 -15.25
CA GLU A 82 -6.57 15.28 -14.11
C GLU A 82 -5.65 16.33 -13.48
N LYS A 83 -6.22 17.46 -13.08
CA LYS A 83 -5.53 18.53 -12.35
C LYS A 83 -6.37 18.91 -11.15
N GLY A 84 -5.75 18.92 -9.97
CA GLY A 84 -6.42 19.21 -8.71
C GLY A 84 -5.42 19.27 -7.56
N THR A 85 -5.94 19.44 -6.35
CA THR A 85 -5.14 19.33 -5.14
C THR A 85 -5.21 17.89 -4.63
N TYR A 86 -4.08 17.32 -4.23
CA TYR A 86 -4.00 15.94 -3.74
C TYR A 86 -3.18 15.89 -2.45
N PHE A 87 -3.53 14.97 -1.56
CA PHE A 87 -2.60 14.45 -0.57
C PHE A 87 -1.75 13.36 -1.20
N SER A 88 -0.47 13.30 -0.84
CA SER A 88 0.44 12.22 -1.24
C SER A 88 0.92 11.47 0.00
N PHE A 89 1.10 10.16 -0.13
CA PHE A 89 1.83 9.39 0.88
C PHE A 89 3.33 9.40 0.54
N ASP A 90 4.12 10.02 1.40
CA ASP A 90 5.58 10.07 1.28
C ASP A 90 6.21 8.87 2.01
N TYR A 91 6.66 7.89 1.22
CA TYR A 91 7.30 6.69 1.74
C TYR A 91 8.83 6.83 1.91
N GLU A 92 9.43 7.89 1.37
CA GLU A 92 10.89 8.10 1.45
C GLU A 92 11.28 8.81 2.74
N THR A 93 10.44 9.73 3.22
CA THR A 93 10.68 10.44 4.48
C THR A 93 10.49 9.53 5.71
N SER A 94 9.79 8.40 5.59
CA SER A 94 9.64 7.41 6.69
C SER A 94 10.91 6.60 6.98
N ASN A 95 11.97 6.76 6.17
CA ASN A 95 13.26 6.08 6.32
C ASN A 95 14.40 6.95 6.91
N ASN A 96 14.10 8.17 7.40
CA ASN A 96 15.06 9.04 8.10
C ASN A 96 14.67 9.26 9.56
#